data_AF-A0AAV6LXH8-F1
#
_entry.id   AF-A0AAV6LXH8-F1
#
_cell.length_a   1.000
_cell.length_b   1.000
_cell.length_c   1.000
_cell.angle_alpha   90.00
_cell.angle_beta   90.00
_cell.angle_gamma   90.00
#
_symmetry.space_group_name_H-M   'P 1'
#
loop_
_entity.id
_entity.type
_entity.pdbx_description
1 polymer ?
#
loop_
_entity_poly.entity_id
_entity_poly.type
_entity_poly.pdbx_seq_one_letter_code
_entity_poly.pdbx_strand_id
1 'polypeptide(L)'
;MDANENLRRRKVEELVEIVRKSASKGEAVDVGILAFTTTLNLLSNAIFSVDLADPKSELARRFKKYVHEYLEEAGNPNLSDYFPVLRKLDIQGMRKRMKIHMGSLLKLLDSMIKQRMN
;
A
#
# COMPACT_ATOMS: atom_id res chain seq x y z
N MET A 1 8.59 -21.85 -2.74
CA MET A 1 7.55 -21.14 -3.51
C MET A 1 6.14 -21.66 -3.21
N ASP A 2 5.99 -22.82 -2.57
CA ASP A 2 4.67 -23.44 -2.28
C ASP A 2 3.98 -22.97 -1.00
N ALA A 3 4.70 -22.31 -0.08
CA ALA A 3 4.15 -21.92 1.23
C ALA A 3 2.88 -21.03 1.14
N ASN A 4 2.70 -20.31 0.02
CA ASN A 4 1.55 -19.42 -0.21
C ASN A 4 0.65 -19.86 -1.38
N GLU A 5 0.73 -21.10 -1.85
CA GLU A 5 -0.13 -21.55 -2.96
C GLU A 5 -1.62 -21.43 -2.62
N ASN A 6 -2.00 -21.93 -1.43
CA ASN A 6 -3.38 -21.85 -0.93
C ASN A 6 -3.87 -20.41 -0.78
N LEU A 7 -3.01 -19.51 -0.29
CA LEU A 7 -3.33 -18.10 -0.18
C LEU A 7 -3.58 -17.48 -1.56
N ARG A 8 -2.71 -17.78 -2.53
CA ARG A 8 -2.84 -17.28 -3.90
C ARG A 8 -4.13 -17.76 -4.55
N ARG A 9 -4.44 -19.06 -4.41
CA ARG A 9 -5.68 -19.66 -4.92
C ARG A 9 -6.91 -18.97 -4.33
N ARG A 10 -6.95 -18.81 -3.00
CA ARG A 10 -8.05 -18.09 -2.31
C ARG A 10 -8.23 -16.66 -2.82
N LYS A 11 -7.14 -15.89 -2.98
CA LYS A 11 -7.23 -14.51 -3.49
C LYS A 11 -7.66 -14.43 -4.96
N VAL A 12 -7.32 -15.43 -5.78
CA VAL A 12 -7.85 -15.55 -7.15
C VAL A 12 -9.34 -15.89 -7.15
N GLU A 13 -9.79 -16.79 -6.28
CA GLU A 13 -11.21 -17.13 -6.11
C GLU A 13 -12.03 -15.90 -5.67
N GLU A 14 -11.54 -15.12 -4.71
CA GLU A 14 -12.14 -13.84 -4.31
C GLU A 14 -12.26 -12.87 -5.49
N LEU A 15 -11.22 -12.73 -6.32
CA LEU A 15 -11.25 -11.89 -7.52
C LEU A 15 -12.30 -12.37 -8.53
N VAL A 16 -12.32 -13.67 -8.83
CA VAL A 16 -13.28 -14.26 -9.78
C VAL A 16 -14.72 -14.03 -9.31
N GLU A 17 -14.96 -14.14 -8.00
CA GLU A 17 -16.27 -13.89 -7.42
C GLU A 17 -16.72 -12.43 -7.56
N ILE A 18 -15.79 -11.46 -7.41
CA ILE A 18 -16.07 -10.04 -7.67
C ILE A 18 -16.49 -9.84 -9.13
N VAL A 19 -15.73 -10.41 -10.07
CA VAL A 19 -16.04 -10.29 -11.52
C VAL A 19 -17.38 -10.92 -11.85
N ARG A 20 -17.70 -12.11 -11.30
CA ARG A 20 -19.00 -12.76 -11.49
C ARG A 20 -20.16 -11.90 -10.98
N LYS A 21 -20.00 -11.26 -9.82
CA LYS A 21 -21.02 -10.36 -9.24
C LYS A 21 -21.23 -9.09 -10.07
N SER A 22 -20.18 -8.51 -10.64
CA SER A 22 -20.33 -7.38 -11.55
C SER A 22 -20.99 -7.81 -12.85
N ALA A 23 -20.59 -8.96 -13.41
CA ALA A 23 -21.19 -9.51 -14.63
C ALA A 23 -22.69 -9.81 -14.47
N SER A 24 -23.12 -10.36 -13.33
CA SER A 24 -24.54 -10.63 -13.07
C SER A 24 -25.39 -9.36 -12.94
N LYS A 25 -24.76 -8.21 -12.69
CA LYS A 25 -25.40 -6.89 -12.65
C LYS A 25 -25.22 -6.08 -13.94
N GLY A 26 -24.45 -6.57 -14.90
CA GLY A 26 -24.08 -5.80 -16.09
C GLY A 26 -23.18 -4.59 -15.81
N GLU A 27 -22.46 -4.59 -14.69
CA GLU A 27 -21.58 -3.49 -14.28
C GLU A 27 -20.19 -3.62 -14.91
N ALA A 28 -19.62 -2.49 -15.34
CA ALA A 28 -18.24 -2.45 -15.80
C ALA A 28 -17.27 -2.73 -14.64
N VAL A 29 -16.19 -3.46 -14.94
CA VAL A 29 -15.13 -3.76 -13.97
C VAL A 29 -13.90 -2.92 -14.30
N ASP A 30 -13.44 -2.13 -13.33
CA ASP A 30 -12.12 -1.51 -13.39
C ASP A 30 -11.04 -2.57 -13.09
N VAL A 31 -10.43 -3.08 -14.15
CA VAL A 31 -9.39 -4.11 -14.08
C VAL A 31 -8.14 -3.59 -13.35
N GLY A 32 -7.82 -2.31 -13.46
CA GLY A 32 -6.66 -1.70 -12.80
C GLY A 32 -6.81 -1.69 -11.29
N ILE A 33 -7.95 -1.18 -10.80
CA ILE A 33 -8.27 -1.16 -9.37
C ILE A 33 -8.38 -2.60 -8.82
N LEU A 34 -9.01 -3.50 -9.56
CA LEU A 34 -9.18 -4.89 -9.13
C LEU A 34 -7.83 -5.62 -9.04
N ALA A 35 -7.00 -5.56 -10.09
CA ALA A 35 -5.69 -6.19 -10.11
C ALA A 35 -4.76 -5.63 -9.02
N PHE A 36 -4.79 -4.30 -8.81
CA PHE A 36 -4.02 -3.66 -7.75
C PHE A 36 -4.48 -4.13 -6.36
N THR A 37 -5.79 -4.11 -6.10
CA THR A 37 -6.38 -4.53 -4.82
C THR A 37 -6.03 -5.98 -4.49
N THR A 38 -6.21 -6.88 -5.45
CA THR A 38 -5.90 -8.30 -5.28
C THR A 38 -4.42 -8.54 -5.04
N THR A 39 -3.54 -7.86 -5.80
CA THR A 39 -2.08 -7.98 -5.61
C THR A 39 -1.64 -7.43 -4.26
N LEU A 40 -2.16 -6.27 -3.86
CA LEU A 40 -1.86 -5.67 -2.57
C LEU A 40 -2.28 -6.59 -1.43
N ASN A 41 -3.50 -7.12 -1.45
CA ASN A 41 -3.98 -8.06 -0.44
C ASN A 41 -3.17 -9.36 -0.44
N LEU A 42 -2.80 -9.89 -1.61
CA LEU A 42 -1.96 -11.09 -1.69
C LEU A 42 -0.61 -10.88 -1.00
N LEU A 43 0.07 -9.79 -1.32
CA LEU A 43 1.38 -9.46 -0.73
C LEU A 43 1.25 -9.15 0.76
N SER A 44 0.27 -8.34 1.15
CA SER A 44 0.09 -7.96 2.55
C SER A 44 -0.31 -9.15 3.41
N ASN A 45 -1.10 -10.08 2.88
CA ASN A 45 -1.47 -11.30 3.59
C ASN A 45 -0.27 -12.26 3.69
N ALA A 46 0.54 -12.37 2.63
CA ALA A 46 1.77 -13.17 2.66
C ALA A 46 2.82 -12.68 3.67
N ILE A 47 2.96 -11.36 3.82
CA ILE A 47 4.02 -10.72 4.62
C ILE A 47 3.54 -10.38 6.04
N PHE A 48 2.27 -10.02 6.21
CA PHE A 48 1.74 -9.52 7.48
C PHE A 48 0.46 -10.23 7.93
N SER A 49 -0.06 -11.19 7.16
CA SER A 49 -1.36 -11.84 7.42
C SER A 49 -2.55 -10.87 7.49
N VAL A 50 -2.44 -9.70 6.84
CA VAL A 50 -3.46 -8.63 6.83
C VAL A 50 -3.89 -8.33 5.40
N ASP A 51 -5.16 -8.01 5.18
CA ASP A 51 -5.66 -7.48 3.90
C ASP A 51 -5.65 -5.94 3.90
N LEU A 52 -4.64 -5.32 3.27
CA LEU A 52 -4.43 -3.87 3.30
C LEU A 52 -5.33 -3.06 2.35
N ALA A 53 -6.12 -3.73 1.52
CA ALA A 53 -7.11 -3.07 0.68
C ALA A 53 -8.51 -3.01 1.33
N ASP A 54 -8.75 -3.71 2.44
CA ASP A 54 -10.07 -3.77 3.10
C ASP A 54 -10.53 -2.38 3.59
N PRO A 55 -11.64 -1.84 3.05
CA PRO A 55 -12.15 -0.53 3.46
C PRO A 55 -12.67 -0.50 4.92
N LYS A 56 -12.98 -1.65 5.52
CA LYS A 56 -13.47 -1.75 6.90
C LYS A 56 -12.33 -1.80 7.93
N SER A 57 -11.11 -2.09 7.47
CA SER A 57 -9.94 -2.21 8.33
C SER A 57 -9.36 -0.83 8.65
N GLU A 58 -9.32 -0.48 9.94
CA GLU A 58 -8.67 0.77 10.38
C GLU A 58 -7.18 0.77 10.02
N LEU A 59 -6.52 -0.39 10.13
CA LEU A 59 -5.13 -0.59 9.78
C LEU A 59 -4.89 -0.32 8.28
N ALA A 60 -5.74 -0.88 7.41
CA ALA A 60 -5.70 -0.64 5.97
C ALA A 60 -5.90 0.86 5.63
N ARG A 61 -6.83 1.53 6.32
CA ARG A 61 -7.05 2.98 6.14
C ARG A 61 -5.83 3.80 6.55
N ARG A 62 -5.19 3.48 7.68
CA ARG A 62 -3.94 4.13 8.13
C ARG A 62 -2.79 3.88 7.15
N PHE A 63 -2.67 2.65 6.64
CA PHE A 63 -1.67 2.31 5.62
C PHE A 63 -1.84 3.12 4.35
N LYS A 64 -3.07 3.15 3.78
CA LYS A 64 -3.40 3.96 2.60
C LYS A 64 -3.06 5.44 2.82
N LYS A 65 -3.41 5.99 3.99
CA LYS A 65 -3.07 7.37 4.36
C LYS A 65 -1.56 7.62 4.33
N TYR A 66 -0.76 6.82 5.04
CA TYR A 66 0.68 7.05 5.12
C TYR A 66 1.41 6.81 3.80
N VAL A 67 0.98 5.83 3.00
CA VAL A 67 1.53 5.61 1.66
C VAL A 67 1.19 6.79 0.75
N HIS A 68 -0.04 7.30 0.81
CA HIS A 68 -0.45 8.46 0.03
C HIS A 68 0.38 9.71 0.39
N GLU A 69 0.48 10.07 1.67
CA GLU A 69 1.30 11.20 2.12
C GLU A 69 2.78 11.06 1.71
N TYR A 70 3.32 9.84 1.78
CA TYR A 70 4.67 9.55 1.30
C TYR A 70 4.81 9.76 -0.21
N LEU A 71 3.88 9.23 -1.00
CA LEU A 71 3.90 9.33 -2.47
C LEU A 71 3.70 10.76 -2.94
N GLU A 72 2.86 11.55 -2.26
CA GLU A 72 2.69 12.97 -2.55
C GLU A 72 4.00 13.73 -2.36
N GLU A 73 4.73 13.53 -1.26
CA GLU A 73 6.03 14.17 -1.06
C GLU A 73 7.10 13.62 -2.02
N ALA A 74 7.09 12.33 -2.32
CA ALA A 74 8.09 11.70 -3.19
C ALA A 74 7.91 12.10 -4.67
N GLY A 75 6.67 12.38 -5.09
CA GLY A 75 6.34 12.80 -6.45
C GLY A 75 6.61 14.27 -6.73
N ASN A 76 6.82 15.08 -5.69
CA ASN A 76 7.08 16.52 -5.85
C ASN A 76 8.51 16.78 -6.33
N PRO A 77 8.73 17.73 -7.26
CA PRO A 77 10.07 18.16 -7.63
C PRO A 77 10.79 18.84 -6.46
N ASN A 78 12.01 18.38 -6.17
CA ASN A 78 12.87 18.95 -5.14
C ASN A 78 14.10 19.62 -5.78
N LEU A 79 14.22 20.93 -5.65
CA LEU A 79 15.34 21.76 -6.11
C LEU A 79 16.70 21.24 -5.61
N SER A 80 16.73 20.65 -4.40
CA SER A 80 17.95 20.09 -3.82
C SER A 80 18.49 18.88 -4.60
N ASP A 81 17.65 18.23 -5.40
CA ASP A 81 18.04 17.09 -6.23
C ASP A 81 18.67 17.55 -7.56
N TYR A 82 18.33 18.76 -8.02
CA TYR A 82 18.90 19.38 -9.22
C TYR A 82 20.13 20.25 -8.93
N PHE A 83 20.18 20.88 -7.74
CA PHE A 83 21.25 21.81 -7.35
C PHE A 83 21.96 21.31 -6.08
N PRO A 84 23.10 20.58 -6.21
CA PRO A 84 23.79 19.95 -5.08
C PRO A 84 24.18 20.91 -3.95
N VAL A 85 24.43 22.19 -4.27
CA VAL A 85 24.75 23.23 -3.29
C VAL A 85 23.61 23.48 -2.29
N LEU A 86 22.36 23.24 -2.69
CA LEU A 86 21.17 23.48 -1.85
C LEU A 86 20.82 22.27 -0.96
N ARG A 87 21.47 21.12 -1.16
CA ARG A 87 21.10 19.84 -0.51
C ARG A 87 21.13 19.86 1.02
N LYS A 88 22.02 20.65 1.61
CA LYS A 88 22.13 20.78 3.07
C LYS A 88 21.10 21.73 3.69
N LEU A 89 20.49 22.60 2.88
CA LEU A 89 19.62 23.66 3.35
C LEU A 89 18.17 23.21 3.49
N ASP A 90 17.76 22.14 2.81
CA ASP A 90 16.36 21.65 2.80
C ASP A 90 15.36 22.79 2.53
N ILE A 91 15.60 23.58 1.48
CA ILE A 91 14.89 24.84 1.21
C ILE A 91 13.37 24.65 1.10
N GLN A 92 12.93 23.51 0.54
CA GLN A 92 11.51 23.18 0.41
C GLN A 92 10.97 22.40 1.63
N GLY A 93 11.80 22.11 2.63
CA GLY A 93 11.45 21.30 3.80
C GLY A 93 11.07 19.85 3.48
N MET A 94 11.28 19.41 2.24
CA MET A 94 10.85 18.11 1.74
C MET A 94 11.55 16.98 2.46
N ARG A 95 12.84 17.14 2.77
CA ARG A 95 13.59 16.10 3.50
C ARG A 95 13.02 15.90 4.89
N LYS A 96 12.67 16.98 5.59
CA LYS A 96 12.03 16.91 6.91
C LYS A 96 10.67 16.22 6.85
N ARG A 97 9.79 16.60 5.91
CA ARG A 97 8.46 16.00 5.76
C ARG A 97 8.54 14.53 5.34
N MET A 98 9.42 14.20 4.39
CA MET A 98 9.72 12.83 3.98
C MET A 98 10.11 11.93 5.16
N LYS A 99 10.96 12.44 6.06
CA LYS A 99 11.35 11.72 7.29
C LYS A 99 10.15 11.44 8.21
N ILE A 100 9.21 12.38 8.31
CA ILE A 100 8.00 12.22 9.12
C ILE A 100 7.08 11.16 8.52
N HIS A 101 6.75 11.25 7.22
CA HIS A 101 5.85 10.29 6.56
C HIS A 101 6.45 8.88 6.54
N MET A 102 7.74 8.75 6.21
CA MET A 102 8.45 7.47 6.27
C MET A 102 8.47 6.91 7.70
N GLY A 103 8.70 7.77 8.71
CA GLY A 103 8.65 7.36 10.12
C GLY A 103 7.29 6.81 10.54
N SER A 104 6.20 7.45 10.13
CA SER A 104 4.84 6.98 10.39
C SER A 104 4.53 5.66 9.68
N LEU A 105 4.96 5.51 8.43
CA LEU A 105 4.79 4.28 7.66
C LEU A 105 5.57 3.11 8.28
N LEU A 106 6.84 3.30 8.62
CA LEU A 106 7.69 2.28 9.23
C LEU A 106 7.15 1.83 10.60
N LYS A 107 6.65 2.76 11.42
CA LYS A 107 5.99 2.41 12.69
C LYS A 107 4.75 1.54 12.48
N LEU A 108 3.98 1.82 11.43
CA LEU A 108 2.82 0.99 11.09
C LEU A 108 3.24 -0.41 10.63
N LEU A 109 4.25 -0.51 9.76
CA LEU A 109 4.81 -1.79 9.32
C LEU A 109 5.35 -2.61 10.50
N ASP A 110 6.08 -1.97 11.43
CA ASP A 110 6.59 -2.62 12.65
C ASP A 110 5.46 -3.17 13.52
N SER A 111 4.35 -2.43 13.67
CA SER A 111 3.18 -2.92 14.40
C SER A 111 2.56 -4.17 13.74
N MET A 112 2.52 -4.23 12.40
CA MET A 112 2.02 -5.39 11.67
C MET A 112 2.94 -6.61 11.80
N ILE A 113 4.26 -6.40 11.78
CA ILE A 113 5.23 -7.47 12.01
C ILE A 113 5.06 -8.05 13.41
N LYS A 114 4.97 -7.19 14.43
CA LYS A 114 4.76 -7.61 15.82
C LYS A 114 3.45 -8.37 16.01
N GLN A 115 2.37 -7.93 15.37
CA GLN A 115 1.09 -8.65 15.40
C GLN A 115 1.16 -10.03 14.76
N ARG A 116 1.99 -10.24 13.74
CA ARG A 116 2.17 -11.54 13.09
C ARG A 116 3.04 -12.50 13.90
N MET A 117 4.00 -11.97 14.66
CA MET A 117 4.96 -12.76 15.45
C MET A 117 4.39 -13.23 16.80
N ASN A 118 3.32 -12.61 17.28
CA ASN A 118 2.59 -13.00 18.48
C ASN A 118 1.48 -14.00 18.13
#